data_AF-A0AAD2JNT5-F1
#
_entry.id   AF-A0AAD2JNT5-F1
#
_cell.length_a   1.000
_cell.length_b   1.000
_cell.length_c   1.000
_cell.angle_alpha   90.00
_cell.angle_beta   90.00
_cell.angle_gamma   90.00
#
_symmetry.space_group_name_H-M   'P 1'
#
loop_
_entity.id
_entity.type
_entity.pdbx_description
1 polymer ?
#
loop_
_entity_poly.entity_id
_entity_poly.type
_entity_poly.pdbx_seq_one_letter_code
_entity_poly.pdbx_strand_id
1 'polypeptide(L)'
;MDEFVLMVFEGDPADMLVKACPMYAKYLHMTKTGKKLLYVRLKPALYGCIKSAMLWWLMLSELLIEDGFKLNLYDLCVANKTLSCGTKITICWYVDHLKILSKNEQAVHDIIKKLEDRFGAMRKSFRKKHTYLGMEVEFCDDGSMRLSVPDHIKECMEDFGEDLGRSAANPASKKVFHVDPDAERLSWLTIVH
;
A
#
# COMPACT_ATOMS: atom_id res chain seq x y z
N MET A 1 12.05 -26.91 4.57
CA MET A 1 11.48 -27.18 3.22
C MET A 1 11.57 -25.89 2.44
N ASP A 2 12.24 -25.87 1.29
CA ASP A 2 12.26 -24.69 0.41
C ASP A 2 10.87 -24.48 -0.17
N GLU A 3 10.15 -23.47 0.32
CA GLU A 3 8.89 -23.03 -0.27
C GLU A 3 9.14 -22.32 -1.60
N PHE A 4 8.67 -22.91 -2.70
CA PHE A 4 8.69 -22.27 -4.03
C PHE A 4 7.27 -21.97 -4.51
N VAL A 5 7.14 -20.91 -5.30
CA VAL A 5 5.86 -20.50 -5.90
C VAL A 5 5.80 -21.02 -7.33
N LEU A 6 4.73 -21.75 -7.65
CA LEU A 6 4.36 -22.09 -9.01
C LEU A 6 3.33 -21.08 -9.52
N MET A 7 3.59 -20.55 -10.71
CA MET A 7 2.66 -19.68 -11.43
C MET A 7 2.27 -20.37 -12.73
N VAL A 8 1.01 -20.21 -13.13
CA VAL A 8 0.48 -20.76 -14.38
C VAL A 8 0.10 -19.59 -15.28
N PHE A 9 0.71 -19.53 -16.46
CA PHE A 9 0.27 -18.64 -17.53
C PHE A 9 -0.68 -19.40 -18.44
N GLU A 10 -1.81 -18.77 -18.75
CA GLU A 10 -2.91 -19.39 -19.47
C GLU A 10 -3.27 -18.58 -20.71
N GLY A 11 -3.37 -19.23 -21.88
CA GLY A 11 -3.75 -18.56 -23.13
C GLY A 11 -2.67 -17.57 -23.61
N ASP A 12 -3.09 -16.36 -23.99
CA ASP A 12 -2.22 -15.35 -24.61
C ASP A 12 -0.95 -15.02 -23.80
N PRO A 13 -1.00 -14.85 -22.45
CA PRO A 13 0.21 -14.70 -21.65
C PRO A 13 1.26 -15.81 -21.82
N ALA A 14 0.83 -17.06 -22.03
CA ALA A 14 1.75 -18.17 -22.27
C ALA A 14 2.44 -18.02 -23.64
N ASP A 15 1.69 -17.63 -24.67
CA ASP A 15 2.23 -17.36 -26.00
C ASP A 15 3.19 -16.15 -25.99
N MET A 16 2.86 -15.10 -25.22
CA MET A 16 3.73 -13.93 -25.04
C MET A 16 5.07 -14.29 -24.40
N LEU A 17 5.06 -15.16 -23.38
CA LEU A 17 6.29 -15.64 -22.74
C LEU A 17 7.15 -16.48 -23.68
N VAL A 18 6.53 -17.36 -24.47
CA VAL A 18 7.24 -18.14 -25.49
C VAL A 18 7.83 -17.22 -26.57
N LYS A 19 7.09 -16.19 -26.98
CA LYS A 19 7.59 -15.19 -27.94
C LYS A 19 8.77 -14.41 -27.40
N ALA A 20 8.72 -13.98 -26.13
CA ALA A 20 9.80 -13.27 -25.47
C ALA A 20 11.03 -14.16 -25.22
N CYS A 21 10.80 -15.44 -24.92
CA CYS A 21 11.84 -16.41 -24.63
C CYS A 21 11.52 -17.78 -25.28
N PRO A 22 11.97 -18.00 -26.54
CA PRO A 22 11.59 -19.18 -27.33
C PRO A 22 11.92 -20.53 -26.68
N MET A 23 12.87 -20.58 -25.75
CA MET A 23 13.20 -21.79 -24.99
C MET A 23 12.02 -22.35 -24.18
N TYR A 24 11.01 -21.53 -23.86
CA TYR A 24 9.82 -21.98 -23.14
C TYR A 24 8.81 -22.74 -24.00
N ALA A 25 8.93 -22.71 -25.33
CA ALA A 25 8.02 -23.41 -26.24
C ALA A 25 7.92 -24.91 -25.93
N LYS A 26 9.03 -25.55 -25.54
CA LYS A 26 9.09 -26.98 -25.21
C LYS A 26 8.35 -27.35 -23.91
N TYR A 27 7.99 -26.37 -23.09
CA TYR A 27 7.25 -26.57 -21.84
C TYR A 27 5.78 -26.15 -21.96
N LEU A 28 5.33 -25.70 -23.14
CA LEU A 28 3.95 -25.31 -23.39
C LEU A 28 3.07 -26.56 -23.42
N HIS A 29 2.10 -26.63 -22.52
CA HIS A 29 1.11 -27.71 -22.47
C HIS A 29 -0.20 -27.24 -23.09
N MET A 30 -0.89 -28.12 -23.80
CA MET A 30 -2.22 -27.85 -24.35
C MET A 30 -3.21 -28.83 -23.74
N THR A 31 -4.25 -28.30 -23.09
CA THR A 31 -5.31 -29.10 -22.48
C THR A 31 -6.18 -29.76 -23.55
N LYS A 32 -7.02 -30.72 -23.13
CA LYS A 32 -8.04 -31.35 -23.99
C LYS A 32 -9.04 -30.35 -24.59
N THR A 33 -9.21 -29.19 -23.96
CA THR A 33 -10.09 -28.11 -24.42
C THR A 33 -9.37 -27.11 -25.34
N GLY A 34 -8.11 -27.37 -25.72
CA GLY A 34 -7.31 -26.49 -26.58
C GLY A 34 -6.66 -25.31 -25.84
N LYS A 35 -6.77 -25.24 -24.51
CA LYS A 35 -6.20 -24.15 -23.71
C LYS A 35 -4.70 -24.37 -23.53
N LYS A 36 -3.91 -23.34 -23.81
CA LYS A 36 -2.45 -23.34 -23.60
C LYS A 36 -2.12 -23.00 -22.15
N LEU A 37 -1.24 -23.78 -21.54
CA LEU A 37 -0.77 -23.63 -20.17
C LEU A 37 0.76 -23.67 -20.15
N LEU A 38 1.36 -22.74 -19.40
CA LEU A 38 2.79 -22.75 -19.11
C LEU A 38 2.98 -22.63 -17.61
N TYR A 39 3.51 -23.70 -17.01
CA TYR A 39 3.85 -23.74 -15.59
C TYR A 39 5.28 -23.22 -15.41
N VAL A 40 5.44 -22.20 -14.58
CA VAL A 40 6.76 -21.67 -14.24
C VAL A 40 6.97 -21.69 -12.73
N ARG A 41 8.22 -21.93 -12.34
CA ARG A 41 8.68 -21.66 -10.97
C ARG A 41 9.12 -20.21 -10.91
N LEU A 42 8.44 -19.41 -10.10
CA LEU A 42 8.87 -18.04 -9.85
C LEU A 42 10.18 -18.06 -9.07
N LYS A 43 11.15 -17.30 -9.56
CA LYS A 43 12.27 -16.86 -8.71
C LYS A 43 11.70 -15.92 -7.64
N PRO A 44 12.24 -15.92 -6.42
CA PRO A 44 11.65 -15.16 -5.31
C PRO A 44 11.50 -13.66 -5.65
N ALA A 45 10.52 -13.03 -4.99
CA ALA A 45 10.23 -11.60 -5.02
C ALA A 45 9.55 -11.01 -6.28
N LEU A 46 8.61 -11.73 -6.92
CA LEU A 46 7.75 -11.10 -7.95
C LEU A 46 6.80 -10.07 -7.32
N TYR A 47 6.81 -8.83 -7.82
CA TYR A 47 5.91 -7.78 -7.34
C TYR A 47 4.43 -8.22 -7.39
N GLY A 48 3.66 -7.79 -6.37
CA GLY A 48 2.25 -8.17 -6.21
C GLY A 48 2.02 -9.46 -5.42
N CYS A 49 3.05 -10.26 -5.12
CA CYS A 49 2.91 -11.39 -4.21
C CYS A 49 3.16 -10.98 -2.75
N ILE A 50 2.37 -11.54 -1.82
CA ILE A 50 2.53 -11.32 -0.36
C ILE A 50 3.96 -11.61 0.09
N LYS A 51 4.55 -12.71 -0.40
CA LYS A 51 5.95 -13.08 -0.08
C LYS A 51 6.94 -12.01 -0.51
N SER A 52 6.71 -11.34 -1.63
CA SER A 52 7.57 -10.28 -2.14
C SER A 52 7.45 -9.01 -1.31
N ALA A 53 6.25 -8.65 -0.89
CA ALA A 53 6.02 -7.55 0.05
C ALA A 53 6.71 -7.80 1.41
N MET A 54 6.65 -9.05 1.91
CA MET A 54 7.34 -9.44 3.15
C MET A 54 8.86 -9.40 3.00
N LEU A 55 9.41 -9.93 1.90
CA LEU A 55 10.85 -9.88 1.63
C LEU A 55 11.34 -8.42 1.47
N TRP A 56 10.55 -7.57 0.83
CA TRP A 56 10.83 -6.14 0.75
C TRP A 56 10.82 -5.49 2.13
N TRP A 57 9.81 -5.78 2.96
CA TRP A 57 9.74 -5.27 4.33
C TRP A 57 10.95 -5.71 5.16
N LEU A 58 11.35 -6.98 5.09
CA LEU A 58 12.53 -7.49 5.80
C LEU A 58 13.79 -6.74 5.38
N MET A 59 14.01 -6.61 4.07
CA MET A 59 15.20 -5.95 3.52
C MET A 59 15.26 -4.46 3.87
N LEU A 60 14.14 -3.74 3.77
CA LEU A 60 14.09 -2.31 4.11
C LEU A 60 14.22 -2.10 5.63
N SER A 61 13.51 -2.89 6.43
CA SER A 61 13.56 -2.76 7.89
C SER A 61 14.94 -3.09 8.46
N GLU A 62 15.61 -4.13 7.96
CA GLU A 62 17.00 -4.43 8.31
C GLU A 62 17.92 -3.25 8.00
N LEU A 63 17.86 -2.69 6.79
CA LEU A 63 18.66 -1.52 6.41
C LEU A 63 18.42 -0.33 7.36
N LEU A 64 17.17 -0.07 7.72
CA LEU A 64 16.82 1.03 8.64
C LEU A 64 17.32 0.76 10.06
N ILE A 65 17.19 -0.47 10.55
CA ILE A 65 17.67 -0.87 11.88
C ILE A 65 19.20 -0.79 11.95
N GLU A 66 19.91 -1.25 10.92
CA GLU A 66 21.36 -1.11 10.78
C GLU A 66 21.80 0.36 10.77
N ASP A 67 21.01 1.25 10.16
CA ASP A 67 21.23 2.69 10.22
C ASP A 67 20.84 3.29 11.59
N GLY A 68 20.32 2.52 12.54
CA GLY A 68 20.00 2.97 13.90
C GLY A 68 18.59 3.54 14.06
N PHE A 69 17.69 3.27 13.12
CA PHE A 69 16.26 3.48 13.34
C PHE A 69 15.69 2.42 14.29
N LYS A 70 14.61 2.79 14.98
CA LYS A 70 13.79 1.88 15.77
C LYS A 70 12.41 1.78 15.12
N LEU A 71 11.97 0.55 14.85
CA LEU A 71 10.60 0.31 14.38
C LEU A 71 9.59 0.68 15.48
N ASN A 72 8.44 1.21 15.08
CA ASN A 72 7.33 1.50 15.95
C ASN A 72 6.57 0.19 16.26
N LEU A 73 6.25 -0.04 17.53
CA LEU A 73 5.56 -1.26 17.96
C LEU A 73 4.08 -1.32 17.54
N TYR A 74 3.45 -0.18 17.29
CA TYR A 74 2.07 -0.11 16.81
C TYR A 74 1.97 -0.35 15.30
N ASP A 75 2.96 0.16 14.55
CA ASP A 75 3.03 0.01 13.10
C ASP A 75 4.48 -0.26 12.69
N LEU A 76 4.75 -1.51 12.31
CA LEU A 76 6.07 -1.98 11.91
C LEU A 76 6.55 -1.40 10.56
N CYS A 77 5.68 -0.69 9.84
CA CYS A 77 6.01 0.12 8.67
C CYS A 77 6.28 1.59 9.02
N VAL A 78 6.51 1.90 10.29
CA VAL A 78 6.96 3.21 10.77
C VAL A 78 8.26 3.03 11.56
N ALA A 79 9.30 3.77 11.18
CA ALA A 79 10.61 3.74 11.83
C ALA A 79 11.02 5.16 12.28
N ASN A 80 11.62 5.27 13.47
CA ASN A 80 12.04 6.55 14.04
C ASN A 80 13.52 6.52 14.44
N LYS A 81 14.23 7.62 14.17
CA LYS A 81 15.62 7.84 14.59
C LYS A 81 15.76 9.24 15.16
N THR A 82 16.50 9.37 16.27
CA THR A 82 16.86 10.66 16.85
C THR A 82 18.35 10.87 16.65
N LEU A 83 18.70 11.95 15.94
CA LEU A 83 20.09 12.36 15.73
C LEU A 83 20.70 12.92 17.02
N SER A 84 22.03 13.01 17.08
CA SER A 84 22.76 13.58 18.23
C SER A 84 22.36 15.03 18.55
N CYS A 85 21.98 15.80 17.52
CA CYS A 85 21.46 17.17 17.69
C CYS A 85 20.01 17.22 18.22
N GLY A 86 19.40 16.09 18.56
CA GLY A 86 18.02 15.98 19.03
C GLY A 86 16.96 15.99 17.91
N THR A 87 17.37 16.15 16.64
CA THR A 87 16.44 16.12 15.51
C THR A 87 15.88 14.72 15.30
N LYS A 88 14.55 14.61 15.17
CA LYS A 88 13.86 13.36 14.84
C LYS A 88 13.71 13.18 13.33
N ILE A 89 13.87 11.94 12.88
CA ILE A 89 13.56 11.46 11.53
C ILE A 89 12.55 10.34 11.68
N THR A 90 11.45 10.43 10.94
CA THR A 90 10.43 9.39 10.85
C THR A 90 10.33 8.94 9.40
N ILE A 91 10.34 7.64 9.17
CA ILE A 91 10.11 7.03 7.87
C ILE A 91 8.87 6.16 8.02
N CYS A 92 7.86 6.38 7.19
CA CYS A 92 6.77 5.44 7.02
C CYS A 92 6.73 4.95 5.57
N TRP A 93 6.30 3.71 5.37
CA TRP A 93 6.23 3.14 4.03
C TRP A 93 5.03 2.23 3.83
N TYR A 94 4.58 2.12 2.59
CA TYR A 94 3.60 1.14 2.14
C TYR A 94 4.14 0.48 0.89
N VAL A 95 4.56 -0.78 1.01
CA VAL A 95 5.32 -1.49 -0.02
C VAL A 95 6.47 -0.60 -0.50
N ASP A 96 6.47 -0.16 -1.76
CA ASP A 96 7.49 0.63 -2.45
C ASP A 96 7.35 2.14 -2.26
N HIS A 97 6.28 2.61 -1.63
CA HIS A 97 6.04 4.02 -1.38
C HIS A 97 6.59 4.43 -0.03
N LEU A 98 7.57 5.34 0.00
CA LEU A 98 8.16 5.87 1.22
C LEU A 98 7.75 7.31 1.47
N LYS A 99 7.52 7.66 2.73
CA LYS A 99 7.36 9.03 3.21
C LYS A 99 8.34 9.27 4.36
N ILE A 100 9.27 10.18 4.11
CA ILE A 100 10.33 10.56 5.06
C ILE A 100 9.99 11.94 5.62
N LEU A 101 10.00 12.07 6.94
CA LEU A 101 9.67 13.29 7.67
C LEU A 101 10.81 13.66 8.62
N SER A 102 11.27 14.92 8.53
CA SER A 102 12.17 15.51 9.51
C SER A 102 12.07 17.03 9.47
N LYS A 103 12.45 17.70 10.56
CA LYS A 103 12.65 19.15 10.59
C LYS A 103 13.97 19.58 9.93
N ASN A 104 14.89 18.65 9.69
CA ASN A 104 16.17 18.90 9.05
C ASN A 104 16.14 18.33 7.62
N GLU A 105 16.16 19.21 6.62
CA GLU A 105 16.12 18.82 5.22
C GLU A 105 17.37 18.03 4.81
N GLN A 106 18.56 18.40 5.29
CA GLN A 106 19.79 17.66 5.00
C GLN A 106 19.72 16.22 5.50
N ALA A 107 19.14 16.01 6.68
CA ALA A 107 18.94 14.67 7.21
C ALA A 107 18.01 13.83 6.32
N VAL A 108 17.01 14.44 5.68
CA VAL A 108 16.16 13.75 4.68
C VAL A 108 16.97 13.37 3.44
N HIS A 109 17.78 14.29 2.91
CA HIS A 109 18.65 14.03 1.75
C HIS A 109 19.67 12.92 2.02
N ASP A 110 20.25 12.88 3.22
CA ASP A 110 21.22 11.84 3.60
C ASP A 110 20.58 10.44 3.64
N ILE A 111 19.34 10.34 4.15
CA ILE A 111 18.57 9.09 4.13
C ILE A 111 18.21 8.68 2.70
N ILE A 112 17.75 9.63 1.88
CA ILE A 112 17.45 9.37 0.46
C ILE A 112 18.69 8.84 -0.24
N LYS A 113 19.85 9.44 -0.02
CA LYS A 113 21.11 8.99 -0.62
C LYS A 113 21.45 7.55 -0.21
N LYS A 114 21.35 7.21 1.08
CA LYS A 114 21.55 5.84 1.57
C LYS A 114 20.63 4.83 0.90
N LEU A 115 19.36 5.19 0.73
CA LEU A 115 18.37 4.36 0.04
C LEU A 115 18.73 4.20 -1.45
N GLU A 116 19.14 5.27 -2.13
CA GLU A 116 19.54 5.20 -3.54
C GLU A 116 20.84 4.44 -3.77
N ASP A 117 21.81 4.58 -2.87
CA ASP A 117 23.06 3.81 -2.91
C ASP A 117 22.77 2.29 -2.83
N ARG A 118 21.69 1.89 -2.13
CA ARG A 118 21.29 0.49 -1.97
C ARG A 118 20.32 -0.01 -3.04
N PHE A 119 19.36 0.81 -3.46
CA PHE A 119 18.21 0.39 -4.29
C PHE A 119 18.17 1.03 -5.67
N GLY A 120 19.09 1.96 -5.96
CA GLY A 120 19.12 2.73 -7.19
C GLY A 120 18.27 4.00 -7.13
N ALA A 121 18.27 4.75 -8.24
CA ALA A 121 17.63 6.06 -8.31
C ALA A 121 16.12 5.99 -8.02
N MET A 122 15.63 6.89 -7.18
CA MET A 122 14.23 6.96 -6.78
C MET A 122 13.53 8.21 -7.33
N ARG A 123 12.24 8.10 -7.64
CA ARG A 123 11.40 9.28 -7.90
C ARG A 123 11.08 9.97 -6.58
N LYS A 124 11.36 11.28 -6.51
CA LYS A 124 11.25 12.06 -5.27
C LYS A 124 10.34 13.27 -5.48
N SER A 125 9.71 13.72 -4.40
CA SER A 125 9.07 15.02 -4.33
C SER A 125 9.29 15.62 -2.94
N PHE A 126 9.51 16.93 -2.88
CA PHE A 126 9.69 17.68 -1.63
C PHE A 126 8.67 18.82 -1.61
N ARG A 127 7.61 18.69 -0.80
CA ARG A 127 6.51 19.67 -0.72
C ARG A 127 5.92 19.67 0.69
N LYS A 128 5.14 20.71 1.01
CA LYS A 128 4.27 20.70 2.22
C LYS A 128 2.97 19.94 1.97
N LYS A 129 2.47 19.98 0.73
CA LYS A 129 1.31 19.21 0.23
C LYS A 129 1.77 18.07 -0.68
N HIS A 130 1.38 16.84 -0.35
CA HIS A 130 1.70 15.63 -1.11
C HIS A 130 0.48 14.74 -1.28
N THR A 131 0.38 14.07 -2.43
CA THR A 131 -0.47 12.89 -2.56
C THR A 131 0.34 11.67 -2.15
N TYR A 132 -0.15 10.91 -1.18
CA TYR A 132 0.44 9.67 -0.69
C TYR A 132 -0.68 8.62 -0.56
N LEU A 133 -0.59 7.52 -1.32
CA LEU A 133 -1.60 6.45 -1.34
C LEU A 133 -3.03 6.97 -1.62
N GLY A 134 -3.17 7.92 -2.55
CA GLY A 134 -4.47 8.53 -2.89
C GLY A 134 -4.98 9.55 -1.86
N MET A 135 -4.27 9.75 -0.74
CA MET A 135 -4.58 10.79 0.23
C MET A 135 -3.76 12.05 -0.05
N GLU A 136 -4.42 13.20 -0.09
CA GLU A 136 -3.74 14.48 0.00
C GLU A 136 -3.39 14.77 1.47
N VAL A 137 -2.09 14.93 1.73
CA VAL A 137 -1.53 15.27 3.04
C VAL A 137 -0.87 16.64 2.94
N GLU A 138 -1.37 17.62 3.68
CA GLU A 138 -0.82 18.97 3.76
C GLU A 138 -0.37 19.31 5.17
N PHE A 139 0.88 19.73 5.33
CA PHE A 139 1.42 20.31 6.56
C PHE A 139 1.31 21.82 6.50
N CYS A 140 0.47 22.41 7.36
CA CYS A 140 0.19 23.83 7.39
C CYS A 140 1.19 24.59 8.28
N ASP A 141 1.36 25.88 8.02
CA ASP A 141 2.32 26.74 8.75
C ASP A 141 1.92 27.00 10.21
N ASP A 142 0.64 26.81 10.54
CA ASP A 142 0.10 26.87 11.90
C ASP A 142 0.36 25.58 12.72
N GLY A 143 1.05 24.60 12.13
CA GLY A 143 1.34 23.31 12.75
C GLY A 143 0.21 22.30 12.63
N SER A 144 -0.91 22.65 12.01
CA SER A 144 -1.98 21.70 11.69
C SER A 144 -1.62 20.81 10.49
N MET A 145 -2.28 19.66 10.41
CA MET A 145 -2.20 18.76 9.26
C MET A 145 -3.59 18.59 8.67
N ARG A 146 -3.71 18.75 7.36
CA ARG A 146 -4.94 18.48 6.61
C ARG A 146 -4.79 17.18 5.83
N LEU A 147 -5.80 16.34 5.95
CA LEU A 147 -5.94 15.08 5.24
C LEU A 147 -7.22 15.13 4.41
N SER A 148 -7.13 14.85 3.11
CA SER A 148 -8.29 14.80 2.21
C SER A 148 -8.15 13.70 1.16
N VAL A 149 -9.28 13.13 0.75
CA VAL A 149 -9.37 12.09 -0.31
C VAL A 149 -10.39 12.50 -1.39
N PRO A 150 -10.22 13.68 -2.02
CA PRO A 150 -11.24 14.27 -2.87
C PRO A 150 -11.59 13.41 -4.08
N ASP A 151 -10.62 12.70 -4.66
CA ASP A 151 -10.85 11.87 -5.85
C ASP A 151 -11.62 10.60 -5.50
N HIS A 152 -11.31 9.96 -4.37
CA HIS A 152 -12.09 8.82 -3.89
C HIS A 152 -13.53 9.20 -3.57
N ILE A 153 -13.76 10.38 -3.00
CA ILE A 153 -15.12 10.88 -2.77
C ILE A 153 -15.87 11.02 -4.09
N LYS A 154 -15.25 11.56 -5.14
CA LYS A 154 -15.87 11.68 -6.47
C LYS A 154 -16.16 10.31 -7.07
N GLU A 155 -15.20 9.38 -7.03
CA GLU A 155 -15.39 8.01 -7.50
C GLU A 155 -16.57 7.34 -6.79
N CYS A 156 -16.67 7.47 -5.46
CA CYS A 156 -17.81 6.96 -4.72
C CYS A 156 -19.15 7.59 -5.15
N MET A 157 -19.17 8.89 -5.46
CA MET A 157 -20.38 9.55 -5.96
C MET A 157 -20.77 9.06 -7.35
N GLU A 158 -19.80 8.85 -8.23
CA GLU A 158 -20.00 8.32 -9.58
C GLU A 158 -20.50 6.87 -9.53
N ASP A 159 -19.89 6.03 -8.70
CA ASP A 159 -20.26 4.62 -8.51
C ASP A 159 -21.64 4.46 -7.86
N PHE A 160 -22.05 5.39 -6.99
CA PHE A 160 -23.37 5.37 -6.36
C PHE A 160 -24.50 5.51 -7.39
N GLY A 161 -24.26 6.24 -8.49
CA GLY A 161 -25.16 6.27 -9.65
C GLY A 161 -26.49 7.01 -9.45
N GLU A 162 -26.77 7.54 -8.25
CA GLU A 162 -27.97 8.32 -7.94
C GLU A 162 -27.60 9.75 -7.54
N ASP A 163 -28.53 10.70 -7.79
CA ASP A 163 -28.36 12.09 -7.38
C ASP A 163 -28.40 12.20 -5.85
N LEU A 164 -27.29 12.65 -5.26
CA LEU A 164 -27.15 12.85 -3.83
C LEU A 164 -27.95 14.10 -3.42
N GLY A 165 -29.26 13.92 -3.23
CA GLY A 165 -30.23 14.99 -3.09
C GLY A 165 -29.84 16.13 -2.14
N ARG A 166 -29.95 15.95 -0.82
CA ARG A 166 -29.70 17.03 0.17
C ARG A 166 -28.45 16.75 0.99
N SER A 167 -27.68 17.80 1.27
CA SER A 167 -26.59 17.75 2.24
C SER A 167 -27.14 17.43 3.64
N ALA A 168 -26.51 16.49 4.32
CA ALA A 168 -26.78 16.14 5.71
C ALA A 168 -25.53 16.43 6.55
N ALA A 169 -25.72 17.05 7.72
CA ALA A 169 -24.61 17.34 8.63
C ALA A 169 -24.02 16.08 9.29
N ASN A 170 -24.79 14.99 9.31
CA ASN A 170 -24.41 13.70 9.86
C ASN A 170 -25.03 12.56 9.05
N PRO A 171 -24.30 11.44 8.87
CA PRO A 171 -24.85 10.23 8.22
C PRO A 171 -25.90 9.54 9.10
N ALA A 172 -25.88 9.80 10.41
CA ALA A 172 -26.86 9.31 11.37
C ALA A 172 -28.02 10.29 11.52
N SER A 173 -29.26 9.77 11.56
CA SER A 173 -30.41 10.61 11.89
C SER A 173 -30.30 11.15 13.33
N LYS A 174 -30.97 12.28 13.62
CA LYS A 174 -31.10 12.80 15.01
C LYS A 174 -31.71 11.77 15.99
N LYS A 175 -32.31 10.71 15.47
CA LYS A 175 -32.96 9.63 16.22
C LYS A 175 -32.10 8.37 16.36
N VAL A 176 -30.84 8.37 15.94
CA VAL A 176 -29.99 7.15 15.96
C VAL A 176 -29.84 6.53 17.35
N PHE A 177 -29.93 7.35 18.42
CA PHE A 177 -29.92 6.88 19.82
C PHE A 177 -31.30 6.97 20.51
N HIS A 178 -32.36 7.31 19.76
CA HIS A 178 -33.72 7.29 20.29
C HIS A 178 -34.27 5.87 20.18
N VAL A 179 -34.40 5.22 21.34
CA VAL A 179 -35.09 3.94 21.43
C VAL A 179 -36.59 4.21 21.31
N ASP A 180 -37.21 3.68 20.27
CA ASP A 180 -38.67 3.66 20.12
C ASP A 180 -39.22 2.51 20.98
N PRO A 181 -39.96 2.80 22.08
CA PRO A 181 -40.47 1.78 22.99
C PRO A 181 -41.58 0.92 22.36
N ASP A 182 -42.21 1.39 21.29
CA ASP A 182 -43.30 0.71 20.58
C ASP A 182 -42.80 -0.04 19.34
N ALA A 183 -41.52 0.11 18.98
CA ALA A 183 -40.92 -0.61 17.87
C ALA A 183 -40.83 -2.11 18.16
N GLU A 184 -41.16 -2.91 17.16
CA GLU A 184 -41.03 -4.36 17.22
C GLU A 184 -39.56 -4.73 17.51
N ARG A 185 -39.34 -5.43 18.63
CA ARG A 185 -37.99 -5.87 19.00
C ARG A 185 -37.50 -6.86 17.95
N LEU A 186 -36.39 -6.51 17.31
CA LEU A 186 -35.69 -7.44 16.41
C LEU A 186 -35.41 -8.73 17.17
N SER A 187 -35.98 -9.83 16.67
CA SER A 187 -36.00 -11.08 17.42
C SER A 187 -34.64 -11.78 17.45
N TRP A 188 -33.68 -11.44 16.57
CA TRP A 188 -32.35 -12.04 16.54
C TRP A 188 -31.31 -11.09 15.95
N LEU A 189 -30.24 -10.81 16.70
CA LEU A 189 -28.99 -10.23 16.18
C LEU A 189 -28.11 -11.37 15.67
N THR A 190 -28.07 -11.56 14.36
CA THR A 190 -26.93 -12.24 13.71
C THR A 190 -26.03 -11.15 13.16
N ILE A 191 -25.02 -10.75 13.93
CA ILE A 191 -23.88 -10.02 13.38
C ILE A 191 -23.00 -11.07 12.70
N VAL A 192 -23.00 -11.09 11.37
CA VAL A 192 -21.99 -11.82 10.60
C VAL A 192 -20.85 -10.84 10.36
N HIS A 193 -19.66 -11.17 10.87
CA HIS A 193 -18.40 -10.52 10.49
C HIS A 193 -17.91 -11.06 9.15
#